data_AF-A0A2V9L6P6-F1
#
_entry.id   AF-A0A2V9L6P6-F1
#
_cell.length_a   1.000
_cell.length_b   1.000
_cell.length_c   1.000
_cell.angle_alpha   90.00
_cell.angle_beta   90.00
_cell.angle_gamma   90.00
#
_symmetry.space_group_name_H-M   'P 1'
#
loop_
_entity.id
_entity.type
_entity.pdbx_description
1 polymer ?
#
loop_
_entity_poly.entity_id
_entity_poly.type
_entity_poly.pdbx_seq_one_letter_code
_entity_poly.pdbx_strand_id
1 'polypeptide(L)'
;MAEVNSGTRASISGLIVGPALITLAVTLLRLVGELLHWPKTWFNPAPGGPGPMQFVMVVLAPIFGVYFALRLARIGEGPGSATRALGHALLGAVLLVLGFYVSFLLGTRFTGKLGLGYLMMAAAAALQFTAWLRFSKTQVAYALSARIPIVVIMFLALRGHWGTHFDNVQARYAQMSFWPTYLYFALLPHLVLWVSYTVVSGAVVGTIAAAFVDRGPPQTTS
;
A
#
# COMPACT_ATOMS: atom_id res chain seq x y z
N MET A 1 13.07 -46.00 -2.04
CA MET A 1 11.83 -45.24 -1.83
C MET A 1 12.24 -43.88 -1.27
N ALA A 2 12.32 -42.86 -2.12
CA ALA A 2 12.87 -41.56 -1.77
C ALA A 2 11.79 -40.48 -1.91
N GLU A 3 11.71 -39.67 -0.86
CA GLU A 3 11.20 -38.30 -0.76
C GLU A 3 9.71 -38.01 -1.01
N VAL A 4 8.96 -37.96 0.09
CA VAL A 4 7.80 -37.07 0.25
C VAL A 4 8.20 -36.01 1.26
N ASN A 5 8.56 -34.81 0.80
CA ASN A 5 8.37 -33.55 1.53
C ASN A 5 8.63 -32.36 0.61
N SER A 6 7.74 -32.16 -0.37
CA SER A 6 7.57 -30.87 -1.02
C SER A 6 6.93 -29.90 -0.02
N GLY A 7 7.75 -29.39 0.90
CA GLY A 7 7.38 -28.37 1.88
C GLY A 7 6.65 -27.24 1.17
N THR A 8 5.34 -27.12 1.44
CA THR A 8 4.42 -26.34 0.62
C THR A 8 4.69 -24.86 0.83
N ARG A 9 5.51 -24.27 -0.05
CA ARG A 9 5.67 -22.81 -0.16
C ARG A 9 4.28 -22.17 -0.19
N ALA A 10 4.00 -21.28 0.76
CA ALA A 10 2.72 -20.57 0.75
C ALA A 10 2.57 -19.78 -0.56
N SER A 11 1.48 -20.02 -1.28
CA SER A 11 1.15 -19.29 -2.50
C SER A 11 0.82 -17.84 -2.14
N ILE A 12 1.46 -16.88 -2.82
CA ILE A 12 1.20 -15.45 -2.63
C ILE A 12 -0.28 -15.14 -2.84
N SER A 13 -0.91 -15.74 -3.86
CA SER A 13 -2.33 -15.56 -4.14
C SER A 13 -3.20 -16.00 -2.96
N GLY A 14 -2.89 -17.15 -2.36
CA GLY A 14 -3.60 -17.64 -1.18
C GLY A 14 -3.45 -16.73 0.04
N LEU A 15 -2.31 -16.05 0.20
CA LEU A 15 -2.07 -15.11 1.28
C LEU A 15 -2.84 -13.79 1.10
N ILE A 16 -2.91 -13.26 -0.13
CA ILE A 16 -3.42 -11.90 -0.38
C ILE A 16 -4.92 -11.84 -0.68
N VAL A 17 -5.56 -12.93 -1.14
CA VAL A 17 -6.98 -12.90 -1.56
C VAL A 17 -7.89 -12.43 -0.43
N GLY A 18 -7.76 -13.00 0.78
CA GLY A 18 -8.57 -12.58 1.93
C GLY A 18 -8.41 -11.09 2.25
N PRO A 19 -7.17 -10.59 2.50
CA PRO A 19 -6.91 -9.17 2.69
C PRO A 19 -7.39 -8.27 1.55
N ALA A 20 -7.21 -8.68 0.29
CA ALA A 20 -7.66 -7.92 -0.87
C ALA A 20 -9.18 -7.79 -0.92
N LEU A 21 -9.92 -8.88 -0.63
CA LEU A 21 -11.38 -8.87 -0.56
C LEU A 21 -11.89 -7.99 0.60
N ILE A 22 -11.23 -8.02 1.76
CA ILE A 22 -11.57 -7.14 2.88
C ILE A 22 -11.39 -5.66 2.46
N THR A 23 -10.24 -5.32 1.88
CA THR A 23 -9.97 -3.93 1.44
C THR A 23 -10.93 -3.49 0.34
N LEU A 24 -11.31 -4.38 -0.57
CA LEU A 24 -12.33 -4.11 -1.57
C LEU A 24 -13.70 -3.88 -0.92
N ALA A 25 -14.11 -4.71 0.03
CA ALA A 25 -15.37 -4.57 0.75
C ALA A 25 -15.45 -3.22 1.50
N VAL A 26 -14.39 -2.81 2.18
CA VAL A 26 -14.33 -1.49 2.84
C VAL A 26 -14.39 -0.36 1.80
N THR A 27 -13.80 -0.55 0.61
CA THR A 27 -13.84 0.46 -0.48
C THR A 27 -15.25 0.64 -1.00
N LEU A 28 -15.93 -0.47 -1.25
CA LEU A 28 -17.31 -0.47 -1.73
C LEU A 28 -18.27 0.03 -0.66
N LEU A 29 -18.07 -0.33 0.60
CA LEU A 29 -18.85 0.20 1.73
C LEU A 29 -18.76 1.72 1.78
N ARG A 30 -17.54 2.25 1.61
CA ARG A 30 -17.33 3.70 1.54
C ARG A 30 -18.08 4.33 0.37
N LEU A 31 -17.92 3.77 -0.83
CA LEU A 31 -18.58 4.25 -2.05
C LEU A 31 -20.10 4.27 -1.89
N VAL A 32 -20.67 3.14 -1.48
CA VAL A 32 -22.12 3.00 -1.28
C VAL A 32 -22.62 3.96 -0.20
N GLY A 33 -21.89 4.09 0.91
CA GLY A 33 -22.26 5.02 1.97
C GLY A 33 -22.23 6.48 1.52
N GLU A 34 -21.26 6.88 0.70
CA GLU A 34 -21.20 8.22 0.12
C GLU A 34 -22.35 8.45 -0.88
N LEU A 35 -22.64 7.49 -1.76
CA LEU A 35 -23.75 7.56 -2.72
C LEU A 35 -25.14 7.60 -2.05
N LEU A 36 -25.30 6.86 -0.96
CA LEU A 36 -26.53 6.82 -0.17
C LEU A 36 -26.61 7.91 0.89
N HIS A 37 -25.66 8.86 0.91
CA HIS A 37 -25.63 10.00 1.83
C HIS A 37 -25.70 9.58 3.31
N TRP A 38 -25.03 8.48 3.66
CA TRP A 38 -24.86 8.05 5.05
C TRP A 38 -24.13 9.12 5.89
N PRO A 39 -24.11 9.01 7.23
CA PRO A 39 -23.59 10.06 8.10
C PRO A 39 -22.18 10.53 7.70
N LYS A 40 -22.05 11.83 7.42
CA LYS A 40 -20.80 12.46 6.96
C LYS A 40 -19.63 12.28 7.92
N THR A 41 -19.90 12.00 9.20
CA THR A 41 -18.87 11.62 10.19
C THR A 41 -18.06 10.41 9.72
N TRP A 42 -18.70 9.45 9.06
CA TRP A 42 -18.05 8.24 8.54
C TRP A 42 -17.81 8.32 7.02
N PHE A 43 -18.78 8.85 6.27
CA PHE A 43 -18.80 8.86 4.80
C PHE A 43 -18.67 10.29 4.27
N ASN A 44 -17.50 10.90 4.49
CA ASN A 44 -17.23 12.28 4.08
C ASN A 44 -16.72 12.34 2.63
N PRO A 45 -17.47 12.95 1.69
CA PRO A 45 -17.05 13.06 0.30
C PRO A 45 -16.04 14.19 0.06
N ALA A 46 -15.64 14.97 1.07
CA ALA A 46 -14.71 16.10 0.91
C ALA A 46 -13.35 15.67 0.31
N PRO A 47 -12.60 16.58 -0.35
CA PRO A 47 -11.33 16.25 -0.97
C PRO A 47 -10.34 15.66 0.03
N GLY A 48 -9.65 14.58 -0.36
CA GLY A 48 -8.77 13.82 0.54
C GLY A 48 -9.52 12.93 1.54
N GLY A 49 -10.84 13.03 1.59
CA GLY A 49 -11.72 12.12 2.32
C GLY A 49 -11.50 12.06 3.82
N PRO A 50 -11.25 13.17 4.55
CA PRO A 50 -10.88 13.13 5.95
C PRO A 50 -12.00 12.49 6.79
N GLY A 51 -11.62 11.50 7.62
CA GLY A 51 -12.55 10.85 8.53
C GLY A 51 -12.15 9.42 8.90
N PRO A 52 -12.97 8.74 9.72
CA PRO A 52 -12.74 7.38 10.20
C PRO A 52 -12.57 6.36 9.07
N MET A 53 -13.33 6.45 7.98
CA MET A 53 -13.19 5.51 6.85
C MET A 53 -11.82 5.61 6.17
N GLN A 54 -11.29 6.83 6.03
CA GLN A 54 -9.93 7.02 5.53
C GLN A 54 -8.90 6.46 6.50
N PHE A 55 -9.09 6.65 7.80
CA PHE A 55 -8.22 6.07 8.82
C PHE A 55 -8.19 4.54 8.75
N VAL A 56 -9.36 3.88 8.64
CA VAL A 56 -9.46 2.42 8.45
C VAL A 56 -8.62 1.98 7.24
N MET A 57 -8.78 2.64 6.10
CA MET A 57 -8.02 2.32 4.88
C MET A 57 -6.50 2.48 5.05
N VAL A 58 -6.07 3.49 5.80
CA VAL A 58 -4.65 3.74 6.09
C VAL A 58 -4.07 2.62 6.96
N VAL A 59 -4.77 2.21 8.02
CA VAL A 59 -4.25 1.22 8.98
C VAL A 59 -4.33 -0.24 8.49
N LEU A 60 -5.19 -0.55 7.51
CA LEU A 60 -5.23 -1.89 6.92
C LEU A 60 -3.88 -2.32 6.32
N ALA A 61 -3.13 -1.37 5.72
CA ALA A 61 -1.82 -1.66 5.14
C ALA A 61 -0.81 -2.23 6.16
N PRO A 62 -0.50 -1.55 7.28
CA PRO A 62 0.39 -2.11 8.29
C PRO A 62 -0.19 -3.36 8.97
N ILE A 63 -1.51 -3.44 9.22
CA ILE A 63 -2.14 -4.64 9.82
C ILE A 63 -1.89 -5.88 8.95
N PHE A 64 -2.17 -5.78 7.65
CA PHE A 64 -1.92 -6.89 6.74
C PHE A 64 -0.42 -7.12 6.52
N GLY A 65 0.41 -6.08 6.60
CA GLY A 65 1.87 -6.21 6.66
C GLY A 65 2.32 -7.15 7.79
N VAL A 66 1.79 -6.97 9.01
CA VAL A 66 2.06 -7.89 10.15
C VAL A 66 1.58 -9.31 9.83
N TYR A 67 0.35 -9.45 9.33
CA TYR A 67 -0.21 -10.76 8.95
C TYR A 67 0.68 -11.51 7.95
N PHE A 68 1.10 -10.85 6.86
CA PHE A 68 1.97 -11.45 5.84
C PHE A 68 3.35 -11.79 6.42
N ALA A 69 3.93 -10.90 7.21
CA ALA A 69 5.25 -11.09 7.80
C ALA A 69 5.28 -12.31 8.72
N LEU A 70 4.28 -12.45 9.60
CA LEU A 70 4.16 -13.59 10.51
C LEU A 70 3.94 -14.90 9.76
N ARG A 71 3.06 -14.91 8.75
CA ARG A 71 2.80 -16.10 7.93
C ARG A 71 4.06 -16.58 7.19
N LEU A 72 4.81 -15.65 6.59
CA LEU A 72 6.05 -15.98 5.87
C LEU A 72 7.19 -16.37 6.82
N ALA A 73 7.35 -15.68 7.94
CA ALA A 73 8.40 -15.99 8.91
C ALA A 73 8.22 -17.40 9.51
N ARG A 74 6.97 -17.81 9.81
CA ARG A 74 6.65 -19.14 10.38
C ARG A 74 6.96 -20.30 9.44
N ILE A 75 7.00 -20.07 8.13
CA ILE A 75 7.35 -21.09 7.12
C ILE A 75 8.82 -21.02 6.70
N GLY A 76 9.67 -20.34 7.47
CA GLY A 76 11.10 -20.19 7.19
C GLY A 76 11.44 -19.14 6.13
N GLU A 77 10.45 -18.40 5.63
CA GLU A 77 10.64 -17.36 4.61
C GLU A 77 10.77 -15.96 5.23
N GLY A 78 11.41 -15.88 6.40
CA GLY A 78 11.72 -14.62 7.08
C GLY A 78 12.86 -13.83 6.42
N PRO A 79 13.14 -12.60 6.90
CA PRO A 79 14.29 -11.83 6.41
C PRO A 79 15.60 -12.51 6.84
N GLY A 80 16.61 -12.51 5.97
CA GLY A 80 17.92 -13.10 6.26
C GLY A 80 18.63 -12.44 7.45
N SER A 81 18.37 -11.14 7.69
CA SER A 81 18.77 -10.42 8.90
C SER A 81 17.67 -9.44 9.29
N ALA A 82 17.13 -9.59 10.50
CA ALA A 82 16.08 -8.71 11.02
C ALA A 82 16.57 -7.25 11.14
N THR A 83 17.79 -7.04 11.63
CA THR A 83 18.40 -5.71 11.74
C THR A 83 18.57 -5.04 10.39
N ARG A 84 19.09 -5.78 9.39
CA ARG A 84 19.23 -5.23 8.04
C ARG A 84 17.88 -4.88 7.43
N ALA A 85 16.89 -5.76 7.59
CA ALA A 85 15.55 -5.53 7.09
C ALA A 85 14.89 -4.31 7.75
N LEU A 86 15.05 -4.14 9.06
CA LEU A 86 14.53 -2.99 9.77
C LEU A 86 15.23 -1.70 9.32
N GLY A 87 16.55 -1.72 9.15
CA GLY A 87 17.30 -0.57 8.63
C GLY A 87 16.83 -0.13 7.23
N HIS A 88 16.56 -1.09 6.34
CA HIS A 88 16.02 -0.80 5.00
C HIS A 88 14.58 -0.28 5.06
N ALA A 89 13.76 -0.80 5.98
CA ALA A 89 12.39 -0.33 6.19
C ALA A 89 12.36 1.10 6.72
N LEU A 90 13.21 1.43 7.69
CA LEU A 90 13.34 2.78 8.25
C LEU A 90 13.90 3.77 7.22
N LEU A 91 14.94 3.39 6.47
CA LEU A 91 15.44 4.21 5.38
C LEU A 91 14.36 4.44 4.31
N GLY A 92 13.61 3.40 3.94
CA GLY A 92 12.46 3.51 3.06
C GLY A 92 11.39 4.46 3.60
N ALA A 93 11.10 4.44 4.91
CA ALA A 93 10.16 5.37 5.54
C ALA A 93 10.61 6.82 5.41
N VAL A 94 11.91 7.10 5.62
CA VAL A 94 12.49 8.42 5.39
C VAL A 94 12.34 8.85 3.94
N LEU A 95 12.71 7.99 2.97
CA LEU A 95 12.55 8.31 1.54
C LEU A 95 11.08 8.56 1.15
N LEU A 96 10.14 7.78 1.70
CA LEU A 96 8.71 7.93 1.45
C LEU A 96 8.21 9.30 1.95
N VAL A 97 8.58 9.69 3.17
CA VAL A 97 8.21 10.98 3.77
C VAL A 97 8.83 12.14 2.99
N LEU A 98 10.12 12.05 2.64
CA LEU A 98 10.78 13.07 1.83
C LEU A 98 10.17 13.18 0.43
N GLY A 99 9.84 12.04 -0.21
CA GLY A 99 9.15 12.03 -1.49
C GLY A 99 7.79 12.73 -1.40
N PHE A 100 7.01 12.47 -0.35
CA PHE A 100 5.73 13.14 -0.11
C PHE A 100 5.89 14.64 0.09
N TYR A 101 6.88 15.03 0.89
CA TYR A 101 7.21 16.43 1.12
C TYR A 101 7.57 17.14 -0.20
N VAL A 102 8.49 16.57 -1.00
CA VAL A 102 8.92 17.12 -2.29
C VAL A 102 7.75 17.23 -3.28
N SER A 103 6.87 16.23 -3.34
CA SER A 103 5.71 16.24 -4.25
C SER A 103 4.65 17.28 -3.85
N PHE A 104 4.29 17.37 -2.57
CA PHE A 104 3.04 18.01 -2.16
C PHE A 104 3.18 19.18 -1.19
N LEU A 105 4.26 19.24 -0.42
CA LEU A 105 4.43 20.25 0.64
C LEU A 105 5.50 21.28 0.29
N LEU A 106 6.46 20.92 -0.56
CA LEU A 106 7.51 21.80 -1.00
C LEU A 106 6.93 22.89 -1.92
N GLY A 107 6.86 24.13 -1.42
CA GLY A 107 6.28 25.29 -2.10
C GLY A 107 7.07 25.85 -3.30
N THR A 108 8.01 25.08 -3.84
CA THR A 108 8.87 25.52 -4.96
C THR A 108 8.11 25.54 -6.29
N ARG A 109 8.53 26.41 -7.21
CA ARG A 109 8.03 26.47 -8.60
C ARG A 109 8.66 25.43 -9.53
N PHE A 110 9.50 24.55 -9.02
CA PHE A 110 10.20 23.54 -9.81
C PHE A 110 9.21 22.52 -10.39
N THR A 111 9.04 22.53 -11.71
CA THR A 111 8.09 21.67 -12.44
C THR A 111 8.36 20.18 -12.23
N GLY A 112 9.63 19.79 -12.04
CA GLY A 112 10.03 18.38 -11.87
C GLY A 112 9.79 17.81 -10.47
N LYS A 113 9.31 18.60 -9.49
CA LYS A 113 9.20 18.14 -8.09
C LYS A 113 8.25 16.96 -7.92
N LEU A 114 7.14 16.94 -8.68
CA LEU A 114 6.18 15.83 -8.61
C LEU A 114 6.82 14.53 -9.09
N GLY A 115 7.51 14.56 -10.23
CA GLY A 115 8.23 13.39 -10.76
C GLY A 115 9.31 12.92 -9.80
N LEU A 116 10.15 13.83 -9.30
CA LEU A 116 11.19 13.52 -8.31
C LEU A 116 10.62 12.86 -7.05
N GLY A 117 9.57 13.44 -6.47
CA GLY A 117 8.96 12.89 -5.25
C GLY A 117 8.35 11.50 -5.48
N TYR A 118 7.67 11.26 -6.60
CA TYR A 118 7.18 9.92 -6.95
C TYR A 118 8.31 8.91 -7.19
N LEU A 119 9.43 9.33 -7.80
CA LEU A 119 10.61 8.48 -7.94
C LEU A 119 11.20 8.10 -6.58
N MET A 120 11.26 9.04 -5.63
CA MET A 120 11.71 8.77 -4.26
C MET A 120 10.80 7.77 -3.54
N MET A 121 9.48 7.88 -3.70
CA MET A 121 8.53 6.90 -3.14
C MET A 121 8.67 5.52 -3.79
N ALA A 122 8.84 5.46 -5.12
CA ALA A 122 9.05 4.19 -5.81
C ALA A 122 10.36 3.53 -5.36
N ALA A 123 11.44 4.32 -5.21
CA ALA A 123 12.71 3.86 -4.68
C ALA A 123 12.59 3.35 -3.24
N ALA A 124 11.79 4.02 -2.39
CA ALA A 124 11.51 3.57 -1.02
C ALA A 124 10.90 2.15 -0.98
N ALA A 125 9.98 1.85 -1.90
CA ALA A 125 9.38 0.53 -2.03
C ALA A 125 10.37 -0.49 -2.62
N ALA A 126 11.12 -0.10 -3.65
CA ALA A 126 12.11 -0.96 -4.31
C ALA A 126 13.22 -1.40 -3.35
N LEU A 127 13.66 -0.51 -2.44
CA LEU A 127 14.64 -0.81 -1.41
C LEU A 127 14.24 -2.02 -0.54
N GLN A 128 12.95 -2.26 -0.33
CA GLN A 128 12.48 -3.37 0.51
C GLN A 128 12.73 -4.74 -0.13
N PHE A 129 12.93 -4.81 -1.45
CA PHE A 129 13.20 -6.06 -2.15
C PHE A 129 14.58 -6.64 -1.82
N THR A 130 15.54 -5.81 -1.44
CA THR A 130 16.91 -6.24 -1.11
C THR A 130 17.02 -6.86 0.28
N ALA A 131 16.09 -6.52 1.18
CA ALA A 131 16.04 -7.01 2.55
C ALA A 131 15.17 -8.27 2.71
N TRP A 132 13.99 -8.28 2.08
CA TRP A 132 13.02 -9.37 2.24
C TRP A 132 12.17 -9.57 0.99
N LEU A 133 12.76 -10.21 -0.02
CA LEU A 133 12.19 -10.34 -1.37
C LEU A 133 10.75 -10.87 -1.39
N ARG A 134 10.47 -11.98 -0.71
CA ARG A 134 9.16 -12.64 -0.78
C ARG A 134 8.05 -11.85 -0.10
N PHE A 135 8.37 -11.23 1.03
CA PHE A 135 7.46 -10.34 1.72
C PHE A 135 7.17 -9.08 0.89
N SER A 136 8.20 -8.47 0.30
CA SER A 136 8.03 -7.31 -0.59
C SER A 136 7.18 -7.62 -1.82
N LYS A 137 7.37 -8.78 -2.46
CA LYS A 137 6.48 -9.27 -3.55
C LYS A 137 5.03 -9.42 -3.08
N THR A 138 4.83 -10.01 -1.90
CA THR A 138 3.48 -10.21 -1.31
C THR A 138 2.80 -8.88 -1.06
N GLN A 139 3.52 -7.90 -0.49
CA GLN A 139 3.00 -6.57 -0.23
C GLN A 139 2.67 -5.80 -1.51
N VAL A 140 3.51 -5.87 -2.55
CA VAL A 140 3.21 -5.23 -3.84
C VAL A 140 2.00 -5.88 -4.49
N ALA A 141 1.90 -7.21 -4.49
CA ALA A 141 0.75 -7.90 -5.05
C ALA A 141 -0.56 -7.54 -4.32
N TYR A 142 -0.52 -7.50 -2.98
CA TYR A 142 -1.65 -7.04 -2.17
C TYR A 142 -1.98 -5.57 -2.46
N ALA A 143 -0.99 -4.68 -2.47
CA ALA A 143 -1.18 -3.26 -2.73
C ALA A 143 -1.83 -3.03 -4.10
N LEU A 144 -1.31 -3.66 -5.16
CA LEU A 144 -1.91 -3.54 -6.49
C LEU A 144 -3.35 -4.07 -6.52
N SER A 145 -3.61 -5.21 -5.87
CA SER A 145 -4.96 -5.78 -5.77
C SER A 145 -5.95 -4.85 -5.05
N ALA A 146 -5.47 -4.09 -4.06
CA ALA A 146 -6.27 -3.09 -3.35
C ALA A 146 -6.45 -1.78 -4.13
N ARG A 147 -5.48 -1.39 -4.96
CA ARG A 147 -5.44 -0.07 -5.61
C ARG A 147 -6.03 -0.05 -7.02
N ILE A 148 -5.88 -1.13 -7.78
CA ILE A 148 -6.47 -1.23 -9.13
C ILE A 148 -8.00 -1.01 -9.09
N PRO A 149 -8.78 -1.64 -8.19
CA PRO A 149 -10.20 -1.37 -8.09
C PRO A 149 -10.52 0.10 -7.77
N ILE A 150 -9.74 0.73 -6.88
CA ILE A 150 -9.95 2.14 -6.53
C ILE A 150 -9.71 3.05 -7.74
N VAL A 151 -8.63 2.82 -8.49
CA VAL A 151 -8.32 3.58 -9.71
C VAL A 151 -9.44 3.44 -10.75
N VAL A 152 -10.00 2.23 -10.91
CA VAL A 152 -11.16 1.99 -11.79
C VAL A 152 -12.40 2.75 -11.28
N ILE A 153 -12.69 2.69 -9.98
CA ILE A 153 -13.81 3.44 -9.38
C ILE A 153 -13.63 4.95 -9.61
N MET A 154 -12.43 5.49 -9.40
CA MET A 154 -12.15 6.90 -9.63
C MET A 154 -12.28 7.29 -11.10
N PHE A 155 -11.88 6.43 -12.03
CA PHE A 155 -12.11 6.66 -13.47
C PHE A 155 -13.61 6.82 -13.75
N LEU A 156 -14.44 5.90 -13.25
CA LEU A 156 -15.88 5.92 -13.44
C LEU A 156 -16.53 7.12 -12.74
N ALA A 157 -16.13 7.41 -11.50
CA ALA A 157 -16.65 8.54 -10.74
C ALA A 157 -16.32 9.89 -11.40
N LEU A 158 -15.09 10.07 -11.87
CA LEU A 158 -14.68 11.30 -12.58
C LEU A 158 -15.44 11.50 -13.90
N ARG A 159 -15.84 10.42 -14.58
CA ARG A 159 -16.67 10.47 -15.79
C ARG A 159 -18.15 10.68 -15.49
N GLY A 160 -18.63 10.08 -14.40
CA GLY A 160 -20.03 10.06 -14.01
C GLY A 160 -20.46 11.18 -13.07
N HIS A 161 -19.51 11.96 -12.54
CA HIS A 161 -19.76 13.04 -11.58
C HIS A 161 -20.62 12.59 -10.40
N TRP A 162 -20.19 11.52 -9.72
CA TRP A 162 -20.94 10.88 -8.66
C TRP A 162 -21.03 11.72 -7.37
N GLY A 163 -20.22 12.77 -7.22
CA GLY A 163 -20.23 13.64 -6.03
C GLY A 163 -19.67 12.96 -4.78
N THR A 164 -18.85 11.93 -4.97
CA THR A 164 -18.20 11.13 -3.94
C THR A 164 -16.77 11.61 -3.72
N HIS A 165 -16.07 11.10 -2.71
CA HIS A 165 -14.65 11.45 -2.56
C HIS A 165 -13.78 10.95 -3.73
N PHE A 166 -14.27 9.96 -4.50
CA PHE A 166 -13.55 9.38 -5.64
C PHE A 166 -13.48 10.32 -6.85
N ASP A 167 -14.33 11.35 -6.90
CA ASP A 167 -14.35 12.39 -7.93
C ASP A 167 -14.30 13.82 -7.35
N ASN A 168 -14.24 13.97 -6.03
CA ASN A 168 -14.07 15.27 -5.38
C ASN A 168 -12.61 15.73 -5.39
N VAL A 169 -12.22 16.29 -6.53
CA VAL A 169 -10.86 16.73 -6.81
C VAL A 169 -10.53 18.01 -6.03
N GLN A 170 -9.31 18.11 -5.51
CA GLN A 170 -8.82 19.36 -4.93
C GLN A 170 -8.78 20.48 -5.99
N ALA A 171 -8.94 21.73 -5.57
CA ALA A 171 -9.00 22.91 -6.46
C ALA A 171 -7.83 22.99 -7.47
N ARG A 172 -6.63 22.55 -7.06
CA ARG A 172 -5.43 22.51 -7.93
C ARG A 172 -5.56 21.60 -9.16
N TYR A 173 -6.48 20.64 -9.13
CA TYR A 173 -6.72 19.69 -10.21
C TYR A 173 -8.03 19.97 -10.95
N ALA A 174 -8.98 20.67 -10.33
CA ALA A 174 -10.31 20.94 -10.88
C ALA A 174 -10.27 21.74 -12.20
N GLN A 175 -9.20 22.48 -12.47
CA GLN A 175 -9.03 23.24 -13.72
C GLN A 175 -8.39 22.42 -14.86
N MET A 176 -7.98 21.18 -14.60
CA MET A 176 -7.36 20.33 -15.61
C MET A 176 -8.41 19.60 -16.45
N SER A 177 -8.04 19.21 -17.68
CA SER A 177 -8.86 18.28 -18.45
C SER A 177 -8.90 16.89 -17.80
N PHE A 178 -9.77 16.02 -18.29
CA PHE A 178 -10.00 14.69 -17.70
C PHE A 178 -8.72 13.87 -17.51
N TRP A 179 -7.90 13.74 -18.56
CA TRP A 179 -6.72 12.86 -18.51
C TRP A 179 -5.65 13.29 -17.51
N PRO A 180 -5.19 14.56 -17.48
CA PRO A 180 -4.30 15.02 -16.43
C PRO A 180 -4.92 14.90 -15.04
N THR A 181 -6.22 15.19 -14.88
CA THR A 181 -6.92 14.99 -13.61
C THR A 181 -6.82 13.54 -13.15
N TYR A 182 -7.21 12.59 -14.00
CA TYR A 182 -7.16 11.17 -13.70
C TYR A 182 -5.72 10.69 -13.40
N LEU A 183 -4.72 11.17 -14.15
CA LEU A 183 -3.31 10.82 -13.93
C LEU A 183 -2.79 11.30 -12.57
N TYR A 184 -3.00 12.57 -12.24
CA TYR A 184 -2.42 13.20 -11.05
C TYR A 184 -3.23 12.99 -9.77
N PHE A 185 -4.53 12.76 -9.89
CA PHE A 185 -5.44 12.56 -8.76
C PHE A 185 -5.69 11.07 -8.47
N ALA A 186 -5.83 10.23 -9.50
CA ALA A 186 -6.13 8.81 -9.32
C ALA A 186 -4.91 7.92 -9.52
N LEU A 187 -4.33 7.87 -10.72
CA LEU A 187 -3.31 6.87 -11.06
C LEU A 187 -2.03 7.00 -10.22
N LEU A 188 -1.36 8.15 -10.26
CA LEU A 188 -0.06 8.32 -9.59
C LEU A 188 -0.17 8.21 -8.05
N PRO A 189 -1.14 8.84 -7.38
CA PRO A 189 -1.31 8.65 -5.95
C PRO A 189 -1.59 7.19 -5.58
N HIS A 190 -2.46 6.48 -6.32
CA HIS A 190 -2.83 5.12 -5.94
C HIS A 190 -1.80 4.06 -6.31
N LEU A 191 -1.15 4.18 -7.47
CA LEU A 191 -0.21 3.17 -7.96
C LEU A 191 1.24 3.41 -7.54
N VAL A 192 1.60 4.65 -7.15
CA VAL A 192 2.94 4.97 -6.64
C VAL A 192 2.89 5.26 -5.15
N LEU A 193 2.28 6.38 -4.74
CA LEU A 193 2.31 6.80 -3.33
C LEU A 193 1.71 5.72 -2.41
N TRP A 194 0.49 5.26 -2.68
CA TRP A 194 -0.19 4.31 -1.81
C TRP A 194 0.38 2.90 -1.88
N VAL A 195 0.93 2.48 -3.02
CA VAL A 195 1.67 1.21 -3.13
C VAL A 195 2.94 1.29 -2.29
N SER A 196 3.73 2.35 -2.44
CA SER A 196 4.94 2.57 -1.64
C SER A 196 4.64 2.69 -0.15
N TYR A 197 3.58 3.41 0.22
CA TYR A 197 3.11 3.45 1.60
C TYR A 197 2.79 2.06 2.15
N THR A 198 2.06 1.24 1.38
CA THR A 198 1.69 -0.11 1.82
C THR A 198 2.94 -0.96 2.05
N VAL A 199 3.85 -0.99 1.08
CA VAL A 199 5.10 -1.77 1.15
C VAL A 199 5.97 -1.31 2.32
N VAL A 200 6.21 0.00 2.45
CA VAL A 200 7.13 0.53 3.47
C VAL A 200 6.55 0.44 4.87
N SER A 201 5.29 0.83 5.07
CA SER A 201 4.65 0.73 6.39
C SER A 201 4.58 -0.72 6.85
N GLY A 202 4.18 -1.64 5.96
CA GLY A 202 4.19 -3.07 6.24
C GLY A 202 5.59 -3.62 6.49
N ALA A 203 6.64 -3.11 5.83
CA ALA A 203 8.02 -3.51 6.09
C ALA A 203 8.51 -3.08 7.47
N VAL A 204 8.13 -1.90 7.94
CA VAL A 204 8.47 -1.44 9.29
C VAL A 204 7.81 -2.35 10.33
N VAL A 205 6.48 -2.44 10.33
CA VAL A 205 5.75 -3.20 11.37
C VAL A 205 5.91 -4.71 11.23
N GLY A 206 5.98 -5.20 9.98
CA GLY A 206 6.13 -6.62 9.67
C GLY A 206 7.50 -7.16 10.06
N THR A 207 8.57 -6.38 9.84
CA THR A 207 9.92 -6.80 10.28
C THR A 207 10.00 -6.85 11.81
N ILE A 208 9.40 -5.88 12.51
CA ILE A 208 9.32 -5.89 13.98
C ILE A 208 8.57 -7.14 14.44
N ALA A 209 7.38 -7.43 13.89
CA ALA A 209 6.61 -8.61 14.26
C ALA A 209 7.36 -9.93 13.97
N ALA A 210 8.04 -10.03 12.84
CA ALA A 210 8.79 -11.22 12.45
C ALA A 210 10.09 -11.44 13.26
N ALA A 211 10.57 -10.42 13.97
CA ALA A 211 11.72 -10.56 14.87
C ALA A 211 11.38 -11.38 16.12
N PHE A 212 10.11 -11.44 16.51
CA PHE A 212 9.62 -12.22 17.65
C PHE A 212 9.17 -13.65 17.28
N VAL A 213 9.27 -14.03 16.00
CA VAL A 213 8.95 -15.40 15.57
C VAL A 213 10.15 -16.28 15.83
N ASP A 214 9.98 -17.28 16.68
CA ASP A 214 11.00 -18.27 16.97
C ASP A 214 11.27 -19.09 15.70
N ARG A 215 12.46 -18.90 15.14
CA ARG A 215 12.93 -19.63 13.96
C ARG A 215 13.65 -20.82 14.54
N GLY A 216 12.96 -21.95 14.67
CA GLY A 216 13.55 -23.19 15.19
C GLY A 216 14.93 -23.49 14.59
N PRO A 217 15.73 -24.35 15.24
CA PRO A 217 17.15 -24.51 14.93
C PRO A 217 17.40 -24.67 13.42
N PRO A 218 18.46 -24.06 12.89
CA PRO A 218 18.79 -24.17 11.47
C PRO A 218 18.84 -25.65 11.09
N GLN A 219 18.04 -26.04 10.10
CA GLN A 219 18.09 -27.40 9.57
C GLN A 219 19.49 -27.60 8.99
N THR A 220 20.29 -28.39 9.69
CA THR A 220 21.60 -28.83 9.23
C THR A 220 21.37 -29.73 8.03
N THR A 221 21.61 -29.21 6.83
CA THR A 221 21.73 -30.04 5.63
C THR A 221 23.01 -30.86 5.77
N SER A 222 22.87 -32.13 6.13
CA SER A 222 23.91 -33.16 6.01
C SER A 222 24.06 -33.60 4.57
#